data_AF-A0A2V5PVR7-F1
#
_entry.id   AF-A0A2V5PVR7-F1
#
_cell.length_a   1.000
_cell.length_b   1.000
_cell.length_c   1.000
_cell.angle_alpha   90.00
_cell.angle_beta   90.00
_cell.angle_gamma   90.00
#
_symmetry.space_group_name_H-M   'P 1'
#
loop_
_entity.id
_entity.type
_entity.pdbx_description
1 polymer ?
#
loop_
_entity_poly.entity_id
_entity_poly.type
_entity_poly.pdbx_seq_one_letter_code
_entity_poly.pdbx_strand_id
1 'polypeptide(L)'
;MPAASLRALLEHSIDYAGMFPPCALELEPALTKHAHYVRLHERWMLNAFVLPVGQFDAAKQFLSLFDPAHPLRISALGPKTENAATFAEALAETDAAIRSLSAHNVDLVAISQLEMFLPADVDLELLTEARTIVGDLPVFWEAPAERAERTIALLTEHNSSVDAPTFGYKMRTGGVTADAFPTSEQIARALVAPATHQVPIKFTAGLHHPLRQYREEVNTKMHGFLNVLGAAVLAAEHKWDAAQATTMLEDEDASAFKFDDEFMAWRDWSIDVRAIRNRRRFVTSFGSCSFDEPREDLRALKFF
;
A
#
# COMPACT_ATOMS: atom_id res chain seq x y z
N MET A 1 -10.34 -11.14 -19.69
CA MET A 1 -8.94 -10.68 -19.42
C MET A 1 -9.03 -9.18 -19.26
N PRO A 2 -8.39 -8.58 -18.24
CA PRO A 2 -8.50 -7.14 -18.03
C PRO A 2 -7.75 -6.40 -19.13
N ALA A 3 -8.20 -5.19 -19.45
CA ALA A 3 -7.47 -4.27 -20.33
C ALA A 3 -6.03 -4.07 -19.82
N ALA A 4 -5.06 -3.90 -20.73
CA ALA A 4 -3.65 -3.80 -20.35
C ALA A 4 -3.37 -2.61 -19.41
N SER A 5 -4.10 -1.50 -19.53
CA SER A 5 -3.95 -0.35 -18.63
C SER A 5 -4.49 -0.60 -17.23
N LEU A 6 -5.63 -1.29 -17.08
CA LEU A 6 -6.15 -1.72 -15.78
C LEU A 6 -5.18 -2.69 -15.11
N ARG A 7 -4.65 -3.63 -15.89
CA ARG A 7 -3.63 -4.56 -15.42
C ARG A 7 -2.40 -3.80 -14.92
N ALA A 8 -1.88 -2.86 -15.69
CA ALA A 8 -0.73 -2.07 -15.30
C ALA A 8 -0.97 -1.22 -14.04
N LEU A 9 -2.21 -0.74 -13.84
CA LEU A 9 -2.57 0.04 -12.65
C LEU A 9 -2.62 -0.84 -11.39
N LEU A 10 -3.17 -2.06 -11.49
CA LEU A 10 -3.48 -2.91 -10.32
C LEU A 10 -2.49 -4.07 -10.12
N GLU A 11 -1.52 -4.26 -11.00
CA GLU A 11 -0.51 -5.31 -10.83
C GLU A 11 0.25 -5.11 -9.52
N HIS A 12 0.22 -6.16 -8.68
CA HIS A 12 0.75 -6.17 -7.33
C HIS A 12 0.33 -4.97 -6.48
N SER A 13 -0.92 -4.50 -6.61
CA SER A 13 -1.41 -3.35 -5.86
C SER A 13 -2.01 -3.70 -4.50
N ILE A 14 -2.37 -4.97 -4.23
CA ILE A 14 -3.11 -5.35 -3.02
C ILE A 14 -2.19 -6.06 -2.02
N ASP A 15 -1.96 -5.41 -0.89
CA ASP A 15 -1.43 -6.08 0.31
C ASP A 15 -2.60 -6.67 1.10
N TYR A 16 -2.66 -7.99 1.18
CA TYR A 16 -3.73 -8.68 1.87
C TYR A 16 -3.53 -8.60 3.39
N ALA A 17 -4.46 -7.90 4.05
CA ALA A 17 -4.45 -7.55 5.46
C ALA A 17 -5.63 -8.22 6.19
N GLY A 18 -5.91 -9.50 5.89
CA GLY A 18 -7.10 -10.20 6.39
C GLY A 18 -7.21 -10.32 7.91
N MET A 19 -6.09 -10.20 8.63
CA MET A 19 -6.05 -10.20 10.10
C MET A 19 -6.52 -8.87 10.71
N PHE A 20 -6.71 -7.83 9.91
CA PHE A 20 -7.06 -6.51 10.39
C PHE A 20 -8.55 -6.22 10.15
N PRO A 21 -9.17 -5.33 10.95
CA PRO A 21 -10.56 -4.94 10.75
C PRO A 21 -10.81 -4.39 9.32
N PRO A 22 -12.03 -4.58 8.78
CA PRO A 22 -13.19 -5.21 9.42
C PRO A 22 -13.17 -6.74 9.44
N CYS A 23 -12.33 -7.41 8.65
CA CYS A 23 -12.32 -8.87 8.55
C CYS A 23 -11.84 -9.54 9.85
N ALA A 24 -10.77 -9.01 10.44
CA ALA A 24 -10.21 -9.45 11.73
C ALA A 24 -10.05 -10.98 11.86
N LEU A 25 -9.57 -11.63 10.80
CA LEU A 25 -9.35 -13.08 10.80
C LEU A 25 -8.20 -13.47 11.72
N GLU A 26 -8.32 -14.62 12.37
CA GLU A 26 -7.18 -15.26 13.02
C GLU A 26 -6.10 -15.66 12.00
N LEU A 27 -4.87 -15.90 12.48
CA LEU A 27 -3.71 -16.15 11.63
C LEU A 27 -3.91 -17.33 10.65
N GLU A 28 -4.37 -18.47 11.13
CA GLU A 28 -4.59 -19.68 10.32
C GLU A 28 -5.59 -19.46 9.16
N PRO A 29 -6.82 -18.97 9.39
CA PRO A 29 -7.76 -18.72 8.29
C PRO A 29 -7.27 -17.61 7.36
N ALA A 30 -6.56 -16.60 7.85
CA ALA A 30 -5.95 -15.58 7.00
C ALA A 30 -4.88 -16.18 6.06
N LEU A 31 -3.96 -17.00 6.57
CA LEU A 31 -2.93 -17.67 5.77
C LEU A 31 -3.52 -18.69 4.79
N THR A 32 -4.56 -19.42 5.21
CA THR A 32 -5.29 -20.36 4.34
C THR A 32 -5.90 -19.63 3.14
N LYS A 33 -6.55 -18.49 3.37
CA LYS A 33 -7.06 -17.63 2.29
C LYS A 33 -5.95 -17.12 1.40
N HIS A 34 -4.84 -16.63 1.98
CA HIS A 34 -3.71 -16.14 1.19
C HIS A 34 -3.09 -17.22 0.30
N ALA A 35 -2.88 -18.43 0.84
CA ALA A 35 -2.39 -19.60 0.11
C ALA A 35 -3.32 -19.98 -1.05
N HIS A 36 -4.64 -19.82 -0.88
CA HIS A 36 -5.57 -19.96 -2.00
C HIS A 36 -5.40 -18.83 -3.03
N TYR A 37 -5.34 -17.57 -2.59
CA TYR A 37 -5.26 -16.41 -3.49
C TYR A 37 -4.02 -16.38 -4.38
N VAL A 38 -2.86 -16.82 -3.87
CA VAL A 38 -1.62 -16.88 -4.68
C VAL A 38 -1.71 -17.85 -5.87
N ARG A 39 -2.70 -18.76 -5.86
CA ARG A 39 -2.96 -19.75 -6.92
C ARG A 39 -4.15 -19.39 -7.81
N LEU A 40 -4.80 -18.26 -7.57
CA LEU A 40 -5.90 -17.78 -8.41
C LEU A 40 -5.40 -17.17 -9.72
N HIS A 41 -6.26 -17.17 -10.73
CA HIS A 41 -5.99 -16.47 -11.99
C HIS A 41 -5.75 -14.97 -11.77
N GLU A 42 -6.47 -14.35 -10.83
CA GLU A 42 -6.33 -12.93 -10.48
C GLU A 42 -5.14 -12.61 -9.55
N ARG A 43 -4.26 -13.57 -9.23
CA ARG A 43 -3.11 -13.36 -8.34
C ARG A 43 -2.17 -12.23 -8.78
N TRP A 44 -2.26 -11.79 -10.04
CA TRP A 44 -1.50 -10.65 -10.55
C TRP A 44 -1.80 -9.35 -9.80
N MET A 45 -2.95 -9.20 -9.12
CA MET A 45 -3.23 -8.05 -8.25
C MET A 45 -2.64 -8.17 -6.84
N LEU A 46 -2.37 -9.40 -6.38
CA LEU A 46 -1.91 -9.68 -5.02
C LEU A 46 -0.40 -9.40 -4.90
N ASN A 47 0.00 -8.67 -3.87
CA ASN A 47 1.40 -8.32 -3.60
C ASN A 47 2.01 -9.14 -2.47
N ALA A 48 1.55 -8.88 -1.24
CA ALA A 48 2.08 -9.48 -0.02
C ALA A 48 0.98 -9.68 1.03
N PHE A 49 1.25 -10.56 1.99
CA PHE A 49 0.46 -10.73 3.21
C PHE A 49 0.98 -9.78 4.28
N VAL A 50 0.13 -8.92 4.84
CA VAL A 50 0.51 -8.05 5.96
C VAL A 50 0.52 -8.86 7.25
N LEU A 51 1.71 -9.09 7.82
CA LEU A 51 1.91 -9.91 9.02
C LEU A 51 2.58 -9.09 10.13
N PRO A 52 1.96 -8.93 11.31
CA PRO A 52 2.65 -8.42 12.49
C PRO A 52 3.90 -9.22 12.80
N VAL A 53 5.01 -8.54 13.10
CA VAL A 53 6.30 -9.20 13.40
C VAL A 53 6.20 -10.20 14.56
N GLY A 54 5.35 -9.92 15.55
CA GLY A 54 5.10 -10.82 16.67
C GLY A 54 4.38 -12.13 16.31
N GLN A 55 3.84 -12.26 15.09
CA GLN A 55 3.18 -13.46 14.59
C GLN A 55 4.08 -14.32 13.70
N PHE A 56 5.35 -13.94 13.50
CA PHE A 56 6.28 -14.65 12.61
C PHE A 56 6.53 -16.09 13.05
N ASP A 57 6.74 -16.33 14.34
CA ASP A 57 6.96 -17.69 14.85
C ASP A 57 5.72 -18.58 14.73
N ALA A 58 4.53 -18.04 14.98
CA ALA A 58 3.28 -18.75 14.78
C ALA A 58 3.05 -19.09 13.30
N ALA A 59 3.39 -18.18 12.39
CA ALA A 59 3.24 -18.37 10.94
C ALA A 59 4.09 -19.53 10.40
N LYS A 60 5.22 -19.87 11.05
CA LYS A 60 6.09 -21.00 10.65
C LYS A 60 5.34 -22.34 10.57
N GLN A 61 4.32 -22.52 11.42
CA GLN A 61 3.51 -23.75 11.47
C GLN A 61 2.67 -23.97 10.20
N PHE A 62 2.42 -22.91 9.44
CA PHE A 62 1.55 -22.91 8.27
C PHE A 62 2.31 -22.79 6.95
N LEU A 63 3.65 -22.86 6.97
CA LEU A 63 4.47 -22.76 5.75
C LEU A 63 4.22 -23.89 4.74
N SER A 64 3.68 -25.02 5.20
CA SER A 64 3.26 -26.14 4.33
C SER A 64 2.10 -25.79 3.39
N LEU A 65 1.39 -24.68 3.60
CA LEU A 65 0.38 -24.15 2.69
C LEU A 65 1.00 -23.51 1.42
N PHE A 66 2.31 -23.24 1.45
CA PHE A 66 3.07 -22.56 0.42
C PHE A 66 4.07 -23.51 -0.24
N ASP A 67 4.54 -23.14 -1.42
CA ASP A 67 5.52 -23.91 -2.19
C ASP A 67 6.49 -22.94 -2.90
N PRO A 68 7.63 -23.41 -3.44
CA PRO A 68 8.61 -22.52 -4.07
C PRO A 68 8.09 -21.71 -5.27
N ALA A 69 7.02 -22.16 -5.94
CA ALA A 69 6.37 -21.40 -7.01
C ALA A 69 5.38 -20.35 -6.46
N HIS A 70 4.90 -20.53 -5.23
CA HIS A 70 3.96 -19.65 -4.54
C HIS A 70 4.41 -19.40 -3.08
N PRO A 71 5.56 -18.75 -2.86
CA PRO A 71 6.06 -18.49 -1.52
C PRO A 71 5.16 -17.51 -0.76
N LEU A 72 5.18 -17.59 0.57
CA LEU A 72 4.56 -16.60 1.44
C LEU A 72 5.37 -15.29 1.35
N ARG A 73 4.86 -14.34 0.57
CA ARG A 73 5.39 -12.98 0.47
C ARG A 73 4.83 -12.14 1.60
N ILE A 74 5.68 -11.55 2.43
CA ILE A 74 5.28 -10.87 3.66
C ILE A 74 5.59 -9.38 3.57
N SER A 75 4.58 -8.57 3.91
CA SER A 75 4.76 -7.21 4.36
C SER A 75 4.87 -7.23 5.88
N ALA A 76 6.09 -7.06 6.40
CA ALA A 76 6.33 -7.11 7.84
C ALA A 76 5.71 -5.86 8.48
N LEU A 77 4.81 -6.04 9.46
CA LEU A 77 4.24 -4.93 10.19
C LEU A 77 4.91 -4.82 11.57
N GLY A 78 5.78 -3.82 11.71
CA GLY A 78 6.41 -3.45 12.97
C GLY A 78 5.42 -2.86 13.98
N PRO A 79 5.78 -2.81 15.27
CA PRO A 79 4.90 -2.25 16.29
C PRO A 79 4.73 -0.74 16.12
N LYS A 80 3.64 -0.20 16.67
CA LYS A 80 3.46 1.24 16.80
C LYS A 80 4.24 1.75 18.01
N THR A 81 5.10 2.73 17.81
CA THR A 81 5.87 3.40 18.87
C THR A 81 5.41 4.84 19.06
N GLU A 82 5.70 5.40 20.24
CA GLU A 82 5.21 6.73 20.63
C GLU A 82 6.25 7.84 20.40
N ASN A 83 7.54 7.49 20.44
CA ASN A 83 8.64 8.45 20.40
C ASN A 83 9.89 7.85 19.74
N ALA A 84 10.88 8.69 19.44
CA ALA A 84 12.13 8.33 18.78
C ALA A 84 12.94 7.26 19.52
N ALA A 85 13.00 7.31 20.86
CA ALA A 85 13.77 6.35 21.64
C ALA A 85 13.21 4.92 21.52
N THR A 86 11.91 4.76 21.75
CA THR A 86 11.23 3.46 21.62
C THR A 86 11.18 2.97 20.16
N PHE A 87 11.20 3.88 19.19
CA PHE A 87 11.27 3.54 17.78
C PHE A 87 12.56 2.83 17.38
N ALA A 88 13.73 3.33 17.83
CA ALA A 88 15.02 2.75 17.49
C ALA A 88 15.14 1.29 17.99
N GLU A 89 14.78 1.07 19.25
CA GLU A 89 14.79 -0.26 19.87
C GLU A 89 13.85 -1.22 19.15
N ALA A 90 12.60 -0.81 18.92
CA ALA A 90 11.60 -1.63 18.25
C ALA A 90 11.97 -1.94 16.78
N LEU A 91 12.66 -1.03 16.09
CA LEU A 91 13.13 -1.25 14.73
C LEU A 91 14.24 -2.32 14.70
N ALA A 92 15.20 -2.26 15.61
CA ALA A 92 16.26 -3.25 15.72
C ALA A 92 15.71 -4.66 16.03
N GLU A 93 14.73 -4.76 16.93
CA GLU A 93 14.03 -6.02 17.23
C GLU A 93 13.24 -6.54 16.03
N THR A 94 12.53 -5.64 15.33
CA THR A 94 11.77 -5.97 14.11
C THR A 94 12.69 -6.53 13.02
N ASP A 95 13.81 -5.89 12.79
CA ASP A 95 14.80 -6.30 11.80
C ASP A 95 15.50 -7.64 12.18
N ALA A 96 15.75 -7.86 13.48
CA ALA A 96 16.19 -9.17 13.97
C ALA A 96 15.15 -10.28 13.71
N ALA A 97 13.86 -10.01 13.92
CA ALA A 97 12.78 -10.96 13.62
C ALA A 97 12.66 -11.24 12.10
N ILE A 98 12.80 -10.21 11.26
CA ILE A 98 12.84 -10.31 9.80
C ILE A 98 13.98 -11.22 9.36
N ARG A 99 15.20 -11.02 9.88
CA ARG A 99 16.36 -11.88 9.57
C ARG A 99 16.15 -13.32 10.04
N SER A 100 15.61 -13.51 11.24
CA SER A 100 15.31 -14.83 11.80
C SER A 100 14.32 -15.61 10.93
N LEU A 101 13.22 -14.96 10.50
CA LEU A 101 12.24 -15.59 9.62
C LEU A 101 12.79 -15.82 8.21
N SER A 102 13.55 -14.87 7.65
CA SER A 102 14.13 -15.02 6.30
C SER A 102 15.16 -16.15 6.23
N ALA A 103 15.87 -16.44 7.32
CA ALA A 103 16.77 -17.59 7.41
C ALA A 103 16.03 -18.93 7.54
N HIS A 104 14.72 -18.91 7.84
CA HIS A 104 13.89 -20.09 8.04
C HIS A 104 13.15 -20.46 6.74
N ASN A 105 13.54 -21.57 6.11
CA ASN A 105 12.97 -22.06 4.85
C ASN A 105 12.99 -21.00 3.73
N VAL A 106 14.21 -20.66 3.29
CA VAL A 106 14.52 -19.60 2.31
C VAL A 106 13.72 -19.68 1.00
N ASP A 107 13.24 -20.86 0.62
CA ASP A 107 12.46 -21.06 -0.61
C ASP A 107 10.95 -20.81 -0.44
N LEU A 108 10.45 -20.73 0.79
CA LEU A 108 9.01 -20.62 1.09
C LEU A 108 8.58 -19.26 1.63
N VAL A 109 9.52 -18.44 2.10
CA VAL A 109 9.23 -17.12 2.70
C VAL A 109 10.04 -16.05 2.02
N ALA A 110 9.39 -14.93 1.69
CA ALA A 110 10.05 -13.74 1.19
C ALA A 110 9.52 -12.50 1.92
N ILE A 111 10.38 -11.79 2.66
CA ILE A 111 10.04 -10.48 3.22
C ILE A 111 10.20 -9.44 2.12
N SER A 112 9.09 -8.89 1.63
CA SER A 112 9.11 -7.96 0.50
C SER A 112 9.26 -6.50 0.92
N GLN A 113 8.81 -6.17 2.12
CA GLN A 113 8.85 -4.80 2.66
C GLN A 113 8.61 -4.82 4.18
N LEU A 114 8.96 -3.72 4.84
CA LEU A 114 8.60 -3.39 6.22
C LEU A 114 7.63 -2.20 6.23
N GLU A 115 6.66 -2.23 7.13
CA GLU A 115 5.75 -1.15 7.45
C GLU A 115 5.82 -0.87 8.94
N MET A 116 5.99 0.39 9.34
CA MET A 116 6.05 0.76 10.76
C MET A 116 5.60 2.21 10.96
N PHE A 117 5.01 2.52 12.11
CA PHE A 117 4.63 3.89 12.44
C PHE A 117 5.87 4.74 12.69
N LEU A 118 5.86 5.98 12.19
CA LEU A 118 6.94 6.96 12.37
C LEU A 118 6.50 8.03 13.38
N PRO A 119 7.05 8.03 14.60
CA PRO A 119 6.80 9.07 15.60
C PRO A 119 7.16 10.48 15.10
N ALA A 120 6.57 11.50 15.73
CA ALA A 120 6.67 12.89 15.25
C ALA A 120 8.02 13.57 15.57
N ASP A 121 8.76 12.99 16.50
CA ASP A 121 10.07 13.40 16.99
C ASP A 121 11.23 12.63 16.33
N VAL A 122 10.96 11.71 15.39
CA VAL A 122 12.00 11.12 14.54
C VAL A 122 12.55 12.16 13.57
N ASP A 123 13.88 12.26 13.49
CA ASP A 123 14.60 13.17 12.62
C ASP A 123 15.44 12.44 11.56
N LEU A 124 16.25 13.20 10.83
CA LEU A 124 17.07 12.68 9.73
C LEU A 124 18.20 11.76 10.21
N GLU A 125 18.77 12.02 11.39
CA GLU A 125 19.84 11.20 11.97
C GLU A 125 19.30 9.80 12.27
N LEU A 126 18.14 9.71 12.91
CA LEU A 126 17.52 8.43 13.24
C LEU A 126 17.01 7.69 11.99
N LEU A 127 16.57 8.39 10.94
CA LEU A 127 16.29 7.73 9.65
C LEU A 127 17.56 7.17 8.99
N THR A 128 18.71 7.83 9.16
CA THR A 128 19.99 7.34 8.65
C THR A 128 20.45 6.09 9.41
N GLU A 129 20.25 6.05 10.73
CA GLU A 129 20.44 4.85 11.53
C GLU A 129 19.46 3.73 11.11
N ALA A 130 18.18 4.05 10.93
CA ALA A 130 17.17 3.11 10.47
C ALA A 130 17.56 2.46 9.14
N ARG A 131 18.11 3.22 8.20
CA ARG A 131 18.61 2.72 6.91
C ARG A 131 19.77 1.74 7.08
N THR A 132 20.65 1.98 8.05
CA THR A 132 21.76 1.08 8.38
C THR A 132 21.25 -0.25 8.96
N ILE A 133 20.18 -0.21 9.75
CA ILE A 133 19.54 -1.39 10.35
C ILE A 133 18.86 -2.26 9.28
N VAL A 134 17.97 -1.66 8.47
CA VAL A 134 17.10 -2.40 7.53
C VAL A 134 17.74 -2.66 6.16
N GLY A 135 18.87 -2.02 5.86
CA GLY A 135 19.59 -2.15 4.60
C GLY A 135 18.72 -1.79 3.39
N ASP A 136 18.72 -2.66 2.37
CA ASP A 136 18.00 -2.46 1.11
C ASP A 136 16.53 -2.88 1.14
N LEU A 137 15.98 -3.25 2.31
CA LEU A 137 14.56 -3.58 2.42
C LEU A 137 13.71 -2.32 2.13
N PRO A 138 12.69 -2.38 1.26
CA PRO A 138 11.68 -1.35 1.15
C PRO A 138 10.98 -1.12 2.50
N VAL A 139 11.00 0.11 3.01
CA VAL A 139 10.35 0.47 4.27
C VAL A 139 9.34 1.57 4.05
N PHE A 140 8.13 1.37 4.52
CA PHE A 140 7.06 2.37 4.45
C PHE A 140 6.68 2.86 5.83
N TRP A 141 6.95 4.13 6.06
CA TRP A 141 6.74 4.83 7.31
C TRP A 141 5.32 5.39 7.39
N GLU A 142 4.51 4.87 8.31
CA GLU A 142 3.13 5.33 8.52
C GLU A 142 3.13 6.60 9.37
N ALA A 143 2.51 7.66 8.86
CA ALA A 143 2.19 8.86 9.63
C ALA A 143 0.78 9.37 9.28
N PRO A 144 0.08 10.04 10.22
CA PRO A 144 -1.23 10.64 9.98
C PRO A 144 -1.24 11.60 8.80
N ALA A 145 -2.40 11.76 8.17
CA ALA A 145 -2.58 12.58 6.99
C ALA A 145 -2.18 14.05 7.20
N GLU A 146 -2.38 14.58 8.41
CA GLU A 146 -2.00 15.93 8.82
C GLU A 146 -0.48 16.14 8.83
N ARG A 147 0.29 15.05 8.95
CA ARG A 147 1.76 15.06 8.92
C ARG A 147 2.33 14.59 7.58
N ALA A 148 1.50 14.34 6.57
CA ALA A 148 1.94 13.77 5.30
C ALA A 148 3.05 14.60 4.64
N GLU A 149 2.83 15.91 4.44
CA GLU A 149 3.81 16.79 3.80
C GLU A 149 5.15 16.85 4.55
N ARG A 150 5.11 17.05 5.87
CA ARG A 150 6.32 17.06 6.71
C ARG A 150 7.07 15.73 6.64
N THR A 151 6.35 14.62 6.68
CA THR A 151 6.94 13.28 6.64
C THR A 151 7.55 13.01 5.27
N ILE A 152 6.84 13.30 4.18
CA ILE A 152 7.32 13.15 2.81
C ILE A 152 8.56 14.02 2.57
N ALA A 153 8.60 15.25 3.09
CA ALA A 153 9.76 16.13 2.99
C ALA A 153 10.99 15.54 3.72
N LEU A 154 10.80 15.02 4.93
CA LEU A 154 11.88 14.36 5.68
C LEU A 154 12.40 13.11 4.93
N LEU A 155 11.50 12.30 4.38
CA LEU A 155 11.88 11.12 3.59
C LEU A 155 12.56 11.51 2.27
N THR A 156 12.15 12.61 1.65
CA THR A 156 12.80 13.18 0.46
C THR A 156 14.24 13.58 0.76
N GLU A 157 14.46 14.28 1.88
CA GLU A 157 15.78 14.72 2.31
C GLU A 157 16.70 13.52 2.55
N HIS A 158 16.20 12.49 3.26
CA HIS A 158 16.93 11.24 3.45
C HIS A 158 17.22 10.51 2.12
N ASN A 159 16.21 10.35 1.26
CA ASN A 159 16.36 9.63 0.00
C ASN A 159 17.32 10.33 -0.97
N SER A 160 17.50 11.65 -0.85
CA SER A 160 18.42 12.42 -1.67
C SER A 160 19.89 12.24 -1.27
N SER A 161 20.17 11.67 -0.10
CA SER A 161 21.53 11.42 0.40
C SER A 161 22.01 9.98 0.24
N VAL A 162 21.21 9.11 -0.39
CA VAL A 162 21.52 7.68 -0.58
C VAL A 162 21.39 7.25 -2.04
N ASP A 163 22.22 6.30 -2.48
CA ASP A 163 22.28 5.85 -3.87
C ASP A 163 21.04 5.02 -4.31
N ALA A 164 20.44 4.29 -3.37
CA ALA A 164 19.31 3.40 -3.60
C ALA A 164 18.21 3.63 -2.54
N PRO A 165 17.36 4.66 -2.71
CA PRO A 165 16.35 5.00 -1.72
C PRO A 165 15.28 3.91 -1.61
N THR A 166 15.03 3.44 -0.38
CA THR A 166 14.02 2.40 -0.11
C THR A 166 12.93 2.87 0.84
N PHE A 167 13.00 4.10 1.34
CA PHE A 167 12.03 4.64 2.29
C PHE A 167 10.89 5.34 1.58
N GLY A 168 9.67 4.92 1.90
CA GLY A 168 8.43 5.46 1.39
C GLY A 168 7.48 5.90 2.49
N TYR A 169 6.45 6.64 2.10
CA TYR A 169 5.38 7.07 2.98
C TYR A 169 4.21 6.07 2.93
N LYS A 170 3.64 5.74 4.09
CA LYS A 170 2.40 4.97 4.19
C LYS A 170 1.30 5.86 4.75
N MET A 171 0.23 6.00 3.97
CA MET A 171 -0.93 6.79 4.35
C MET A 171 -2.10 5.88 4.72
N ARG A 172 -2.75 6.14 5.86
CA ARG A 172 -4.04 5.54 6.17
C ARG A 172 -5.14 6.25 5.40
N THR A 173 -6.04 5.48 4.77
CA THR A 173 -7.15 5.98 3.94
C THR A 173 -8.52 5.62 4.49
N GLY A 174 -8.60 4.99 5.66
CA GLY A 174 -9.85 4.66 6.33
C GLY A 174 -9.68 3.80 7.58
N GLY A 175 -10.82 3.32 8.08
CA GLY A 175 -10.93 2.46 9.25
C GLY A 175 -12.37 2.03 9.48
N VAL A 176 -12.69 1.65 10.73
CA VAL A 176 -14.04 1.22 11.12
C VAL A 176 -14.92 2.34 11.66
N THR A 177 -14.38 3.57 11.76
CA THR A 177 -15.09 4.76 12.21
C THR A 177 -14.94 5.88 11.17
N ALA A 178 -15.92 6.79 11.13
CA ALA A 178 -15.94 7.87 10.14
C ALA A 178 -14.70 8.79 10.20
N ASP A 179 -14.17 9.05 11.40
CA ASP A 179 -13.00 9.89 11.65
C ASP A 179 -11.67 9.25 11.22
N ALA A 180 -11.66 7.94 10.93
CA ALA A 180 -10.50 7.25 10.40
C ALA A 180 -10.26 7.51 8.90
N PHE A 181 -11.24 8.12 8.20
CA PHE A 181 -11.15 8.45 6.79
C PHE A 181 -10.63 9.89 6.61
N PRO A 182 -9.42 10.08 6.06
CA PRO A 182 -8.94 11.42 5.73
C PRO A 182 -9.80 12.04 4.62
N THR A 183 -9.81 13.36 4.54
CA THR A 183 -10.50 14.07 3.45
C THR A 183 -9.82 13.82 2.10
N SER A 184 -10.58 13.97 1.02
CA SER A 184 -10.05 13.89 -0.36
C SER A 184 -8.89 14.88 -0.56
N GLU A 185 -8.97 16.07 0.04
CA GLU A 185 -7.93 17.10 -0.01
C GLU A 185 -6.64 16.66 0.71
N GLN A 186 -6.77 15.99 1.87
CA GLN A 186 -5.62 15.43 2.58
C GLN A 186 -4.90 14.35 1.75
N ILE A 187 -5.65 13.46 1.10
CA ILE A 187 -5.09 12.46 0.17
C ILE A 187 -4.44 13.17 -1.03
N ALA A 188 -5.13 14.13 -1.64
CA ALA A 188 -4.61 14.88 -2.78
C ALA A 188 -3.26 15.54 -2.48
N ARG A 189 -3.12 16.20 -1.33
CA ARG A 189 -1.84 16.78 -0.89
C ARG A 189 -0.74 15.72 -0.78
N ALA A 190 -1.04 14.55 -0.22
CA ALA A 190 -0.09 13.45 -0.14
C ALA A 190 0.26 12.83 -1.50
N LEU A 191 -0.62 12.92 -2.51
CA LEU A 191 -0.37 12.46 -3.88
C LEU A 191 0.47 13.44 -4.70
N VAL A 192 0.28 14.75 -4.52
CA VAL A 192 0.96 15.78 -5.32
C VAL A 192 2.30 16.22 -4.71
N ALA A 193 2.43 16.19 -3.37
CA ALA A 193 3.69 16.55 -2.69
C ALA A 193 4.92 15.72 -3.16
N PRO A 194 4.81 14.41 -3.46
CA PRO A 194 5.93 13.59 -3.92
C PRO A 194 6.24 13.68 -5.41
N ALA A 195 5.41 14.34 -6.24
CA ALA A 195 5.54 14.28 -7.70
C ALA A 195 6.90 14.81 -8.22
N THR A 196 7.58 15.63 -7.42
CA THR A 196 8.92 16.18 -7.71
C THR A 196 10.09 15.37 -7.15
N HIS A 197 9.84 14.50 -6.15
CA HIS A 197 10.89 13.92 -5.30
C HIS A 197 10.93 12.39 -5.25
N GLN A 198 10.06 11.72 -6.01
CA GLN A 198 10.12 10.27 -6.22
C GLN A 198 10.08 9.43 -4.93
N VAL A 199 9.47 9.95 -3.86
CA VAL A 199 9.23 9.17 -2.63
C VAL A 199 8.11 8.16 -2.89
N PRO A 200 8.35 6.85 -2.72
CA PRO A 200 7.29 5.86 -2.85
C PRO A 200 6.18 6.10 -1.83
N ILE A 201 4.93 5.93 -2.24
CA ILE A 201 3.74 6.02 -1.40
C ILE A 201 2.93 4.74 -1.49
N LYS A 202 2.41 4.31 -0.35
CA LYS A 202 1.42 3.25 -0.25
C LYS A 202 0.27 3.64 0.67
N PHE A 203 -0.82 2.90 0.56
CA PHE A 203 -2.04 3.16 1.33
C PHE A 203 -2.37 2.00 2.26
N THR A 204 -3.16 2.26 3.30
CA THR A 204 -3.65 1.22 4.18
C THR A 204 -5.05 1.54 4.68
N ALA A 205 -5.86 0.50 4.82
CA ALA A 205 -7.25 0.54 5.30
C ALA A 205 -8.20 1.40 4.44
N GLY A 206 -9.45 0.95 4.32
CA GLY A 206 -10.53 1.73 3.69
C GLY A 206 -10.62 1.65 2.16
N LEU A 207 -9.64 1.08 1.46
CA LEU A 207 -9.66 0.93 0.00
C LEU A 207 -10.18 -0.45 -0.42
N HIS A 208 -11.48 -0.67 -0.23
CA HIS A 208 -12.16 -1.94 -0.57
C HIS A 208 -12.83 -1.90 -1.94
N HIS A 209 -13.25 -0.72 -2.36
CA HIS A 209 -14.13 -0.52 -3.52
C HIS A 209 -13.40 0.23 -4.62
N PRO A 210 -13.71 -0.03 -5.90
CA PRO A 210 -13.02 0.62 -7.02
C PRO A 210 -13.28 2.12 -7.03
N LEU A 211 -14.51 2.53 -6.72
CA LEU A 211 -14.96 3.92 -6.76
C LEU A 211 -15.33 4.42 -5.38
N ARG A 212 -15.24 5.74 -5.19
CA ARG A 212 -15.70 6.41 -3.99
C ARG A 212 -17.19 6.21 -3.83
N GLN A 213 -17.62 5.89 -2.62
CA GLN A 213 -19.04 5.70 -2.32
C GLN A 213 -19.34 5.89 -0.83
N TYR A 214 -20.58 6.28 -0.54
CA TYR A 214 -21.07 6.32 0.84
C TYR A 214 -21.34 4.91 1.36
N ARG A 215 -20.95 4.64 2.61
CA ARG A 215 -21.14 3.35 3.26
C ARG A 215 -21.73 3.51 4.64
N GLU A 216 -22.88 2.88 4.85
CA GLU A 216 -23.63 2.96 6.10
C GLU A 216 -22.84 2.35 7.26
N GLU A 217 -22.03 1.32 7.00
CA GLU A 217 -21.28 0.58 8.01
C GLU A 217 -20.22 1.43 8.73
N VAL A 218 -19.72 2.47 8.06
CA VAL A 218 -18.75 3.43 8.61
C VAL A 218 -19.31 4.85 8.71
N ASN A 219 -20.56 5.05 8.31
CA ASN A 219 -21.29 6.32 8.31
C ASN A 219 -20.51 7.48 7.65
N THR A 220 -19.82 7.19 6.54
CA THR A 220 -19.04 8.18 5.77
C THR A 220 -18.80 7.70 4.33
N LYS A 221 -18.17 8.54 3.50
CA LYS A 221 -17.71 8.14 2.17
C LYS A 221 -16.36 7.45 2.24
N MET A 222 -16.31 6.21 1.75
CA MET A 222 -15.07 5.47 1.55
C MET A 222 -14.44 5.88 0.22
N HIS A 223 -13.11 5.99 0.19
CA HIS A 223 -12.36 6.27 -1.03
C HIS A 223 -12.28 5.05 -1.94
N GLY A 224 -12.28 5.27 -3.25
CA GLY A 224 -12.10 4.20 -4.23
C GLY A 224 -10.64 3.94 -4.57
N PHE A 225 -10.22 2.67 -4.69
CA PHE A 225 -8.84 2.37 -5.06
C PHE A 225 -8.49 2.79 -6.50
N LEU A 226 -9.46 2.82 -7.44
CA LEU A 226 -9.24 3.38 -8.78
C LEU A 226 -9.14 4.90 -8.72
N ASN A 227 -9.93 5.57 -7.88
CA ASN A 227 -9.79 7.00 -7.65
C ASN A 227 -8.39 7.33 -7.13
N VAL A 228 -7.94 6.64 -6.07
CA VAL A 228 -6.66 6.92 -5.41
C VAL A 228 -5.48 6.59 -6.32
N LEU A 229 -5.40 5.38 -6.85
CA LEU A 229 -4.28 4.98 -7.72
C LEU A 229 -4.30 5.73 -9.04
N GLY A 230 -5.48 5.95 -9.61
CA GLY A 230 -5.64 6.70 -10.85
C GLY A 230 -5.24 8.16 -10.70
N ALA A 231 -5.69 8.82 -9.62
CA ALA A 231 -5.29 10.20 -9.32
C ALA A 231 -3.77 10.30 -9.09
N ALA A 232 -3.17 9.31 -8.43
CA ALA A 232 -1.73 9.32 -8.18
C ALA A 232 -0.91 9.23 -9.48
N VAL A 233 -1.27 8.35 -10.42
CA VAL A 233 -0.54 8.21 -11.68
C VAL A 233 -0.81 9.39 -12.64
N LEU A 234 -2.04 9.89 -12.70
CA LEU A 234 -2.39 11.04 -13.55
C LEU A 234 -1.82 12.35 -13.01
N ALA A 235 -1.81 12.55 -11.68
CA ALA A 235 -1.18 13.72 -11.08
C ALA A 235 0.31 13.77 -11.37
N ALA A 236 1.01 12.62 -11.28
CA ALA A 236 2.43 12.54 -11.61
C ALA A 236 2.71 12.75 -13.11
N GLU A 237 1.81 12.32 -13.98
CA GLU A 237 1.95 12.48 -15.43
C GLU A 237 1.70 13.91 -15.90
N HIS A 238 0.60 14.50 -15.45
CA HIS A 238 0.11 15.80 -15.90
C HIS A 238 0.46 16.95 -14.97
N LYS A 239 1.22 16.69 -13.90
CA LYS A 239 1.60 17.65 -12.86
C LYS A 239 0.38 18.35 -12.25
N TRP A 240 -0.62 17.54 -11.88
CA TRP A 240 -1.83 18.08 -11.26
C TRP A 240 -1.54 18.77 -9.94
N ASP A 241 -2.33 19.80 -9.65
CA ASP A 241 -2.42 20.35 -8.30
C ASP A 241 -3.36 19.51 -7.41
N ALA A 242 -3.42 19.87 -6.12
CA ALA A 242 -4.27 19.19 -5.16
C ALA A 242 -5.77 19.30 -5.51
N ALA A 243 -6.22 20.38 -6.16
CA ALA A 243 -7.63 20.56 -6.50
C ALA A 243 -8.06 19.61 -7.64
N GLN A 244 -7.21 19.45 -8.66
CA GLN A 244 -7.41 18.49 -9.74
C GLN A 244 -7.43 17.05 -9.21
N ALA A 245 -6.46 16.69 -8.37
CA ALA A 245 -6.43 15.37 -7.73
C ALA A 245 -7.67 15.13 -6.84
N THR A 246 -8.09 16.14 -6.06
CA THR A 246 -9.33 16.08 -5.25
C THR A 246 -10.56 15.80 -6.11
N THR A 247 -10.65 16.44 -7.28
CA THR A 247 -11.79 16.25 -8.20
C THR A 247 -11.92 14.79 -8.65
N MET A 248 -10.80 14.13 -8.98
CA MET A 248 -10.81 12.71 -9.33
C MET A 248 -11.06 11.81 -8.11
N LEU A 249 -10.50 12.15 -6.95
CA LEU A 249 -10.73 11.42 -5.71
C LEU A 249 -12.21 11.39 -5.31
N GLU A 250 -12.94 12.45 -5.64
CA GLU A 250 -14.36 12.60 -5.31
C GLU A 250 -15.33 12.05 -6.35
N ASP A 251 -14.82 11.55 -7.49
CA ASP A 251 -15.67 11.03 -8.57
C ASP A 251 -16.27 9.67 -8.20
N GLU A 252 -17.58 9.55 -8.38
CA GLU A 252 -18.38 8.35 -8.07
C GLU A 252 -18.96 7.73 -9.36
N ASP A 253 -18.71 8.36 -10.52
CA ASP A 253 -19.21 7.91 -11.81
C ASP A 253 -18.23 6.94 -12.48
N ALA A 254 -18.61 5.66 -12.53
CA ALA A 254 -17.84 4.62 -13.21
C ALA A 254 -17.59 4.93 -14.70
N SER A 255 -18.52 5.63 -15.36
CA SER A 255 -18.42 5.95 -16.78
C SER A 255 -17.35 7.01 -17.08
N ALA A 256 -16.89 7.74 -16.06
CA ALA A 256 -15.77 8.66 -16.17
C ALA A 256 -14.43 7.93 -16.37
N PHE A 257 -14.35 6.63 -16.03
CA PHE A 257 -13.14 5.82 -16.13
C PHE A 257 -13.18 4.95 -17.39
N LYS A 258 -12.08 4.97 -18.15
CA LYS A 258 -11.88 4.09 -19.30
C LYS A 258 -10.56 3.36 -19.19
N PHE A 259 -10.60 2.05 -19.48
CA PHE A 259 -9.42 1.20 -19.59
C PHE A 259 -9.45 0.48 -20.93
N ASP A 260 -8.38 0.60 -21.71
CA ASP A 260 -8.12 -0.24 -22.89
C ASP A 260 -6.65 -0.72 -22.91
N ASP A 261 -6.25 -1.33 -24.02
CA ASP A 261 -4.91 -1.91 -24.14
C ASP A 261 -3.79 -0.87 -24.37
N GLU A 262 -4.15 0.40 -24.59
CA GLU A 262 -3.21 1.48 -24.87
C GLU A 262 -3.10 2.49 -23.71
N PHE A 263 -4.23 2.83 -23.08
CA PHE A 263 -4.26 3.83 -22.01
C PHE A 263 -5.35 3.57 -20.95
N MET A 264 -5.16 4.21 -19.81
CA MET A 264 -6.23 4.53 -18.86
C MET A 264 -6.63 5.99 -19.08
N ALA A 265 -7.93 6.29 -18.98
CA ALA A 265 -8.41 7.65 -18.94
C ALA A 265 -9.40 7.88 -17.79
N TRP A 266 -9.39 9.10 -17.27
CA TRP A 266 -10.44 9.67 -16.44
C TRP A 266 -10.87 11.00 -17.05
N ARG A 267 -12.12 11.07 -17.53
CA ARG A 267 -12.62 12.20 -18.34
C ARG A 267 -11.66 12.52 -19.50
N ASP A 268 -11.20 13.76 -19.62
CA ASP A 268 -10.30 14.22 -20.68
C ASP A 268 -8.82 13.89 -20.43
N TRP A 269 -8.49 13.29 -19.27
CA TRP A 269 -7.13 12.99 -18.90
C TRP A 269 -6.79 11.53 -19.18
N SER A 270 -5.65 11.29 -19.83
CA SER A 270 -5.22 9.94 -20.19
C SER A 270 -3.75 9.70 -19.85
N ILE A 271 -3.38 8.44 -19.65
CA ILE A 271 -2.02 7.99 -19.42
C ILE A 271 -1.82 6.62 -20.05
N ASP A 272 -0.76 6.46 -20.83
CA ASP A 272 -0.47 5.22 -21.54
C ASP A 272 0.03 4.10 -20.59
N VAL A 273 -0.09 2.85 -21.03
CA VAL A 273 0.32 1.67 -20.24
C VAL A 273 1.78 1.73 -19.77
N ARG A 274 2.71 2.26 -20.59
CA ARG A 274 4.13 2.35 -20.23
C ARG A 274 4.34 3.39 -19.14
N ALA A 275 3.69 4.54 -19.26
CA ALA A 275 3.71 5.59 -18.24
C ALA A 275 3.11 5.09 -16.92
N ILE A 276 1.96 4.40 -16.94
CA ILE A 276 1.37 3.78 -15.73
C ILE A 276 2.39 2.89 -15.02
N ARG A 277 3.06 1.97 -15.75
CA ARG A 277 4.08 1.07 -15.17
C ARG A 277 5.24 1.83 -14.53
N ASN A 278 5.66 2.95 -15.11
CA ASN A 278 6.70 3.80 -14.53
C ASN A 278 6.22 4.51 -13.26
N ARG A 279 5.00 5.07 -13.27
CA ARG A 279 4.44 5.78 -12.11
C ARG A 279 4.13 4.85 -10.94
N ARG A 280 3.67 3.62 -11.23
CA ARG A 280 3.41 2.58 -10.23
C ARG A 280 4.64 2.05 -9.50
N ARG A 281 5.85 2.41 -9.93
CA ARG A 281 7.06 2.18 -9.11
C ARG A 281 7.08 3.04 -7.85
N PHE A 282 6.42 4.19 -7.89
CA PHE A 282 6.34 5.14 -6.77
C PHE A 282 4.99 5.07 -6.07
N VAL A 283 3.91 4.75 -6.77
CA VAL A 283 2.62 4.45 -6.12
C VAL A 283 2.53 2.94 -6.02
N THR A 284 2.82 2.34 -4.87
CA THR A 284 3.18 0.92 -4.81
C THR A 284 2.00 0.00 -4.53
N SER A 285 1.31 0.14 -3.42
CA SER A 285 0.23 -0.78 -3.02
C SER A 285 -0.76 -0.14 -2.06
N PHE A 286 -1.84 -0.87 -1.76
CA PHE A 286 -2.78 -0.57 -0.70
C PHE A 286 -3.13 -1.82 0.11
N GLY A 287 -3.32 -1.65 1.41
CA GLY A 287 -3.81 -2.70 2.30
C GLY A 287 -5.32 -2.92 2.18
N SER A 288 -5.75 -4.16 1.99
CA SER A 288 -7.17 -4.55 2.03
C SER A 288 -7.36 -5.81 2.87
N CYS A 289 -8.37 -5.84 3.74
CA CYS A 289 -8.67 -7.05 4.53
C CYS A 289 -9.31 -8.16 3.68
N SER A 290 -9.79 -7.83 2.48
CA SER A 290 -10.36 -8.77 1.52
C SER A 290 -9.62 -8.71 0.19
N PHE A 291 -9.34 -9.88 -0.38
CA PHE A 291 -8.92 -9.99 -1.78
C PHE A 291 -10.12 -10.27 -2.71
N ASP A 292 -11.26 -10.65 -2.16
CA ASP A 292 -12.46 -10.97 -2.93
C ASP A 292 -13.20 -9.70 -3.32
N GLU A 293 -13.48 -8.81 -2.36
CA GLU A 293 -14.29 -7.60 -2.57
C GLU A 293 -13.76 -6.71 -3.72
N PRO A 294 -12.46 -6.35 -3.79
CA PRO A 294 -11.97 -5.51 -4.89
C PRO A 294 -12.18 -6.16 -6.26
N ARG A 295 -12.08 -7.49 -6.35
CA ARG A 295 -12.22 -8.24 -7.60
C ARG A 295 -13.68 -8.37 -8.03
N GLU A 296 -14.55 -8.65 -7.07
CA GLU A 296 -15.98 -8.79 -7.30
C GLU A 296 -16.58 -7.46 -7.78
N ASP A 297 -16.19 -6.35 -7.15
CA ASP A 297 -16.65 -5.02 -7.56
C ASP A 297 -16.13 -4.61 -8.95
N LEU A 298 -14.87 -4.93 -9.28
CA LEU A 298 -14.34 -4.69 -10.63
C LEU A 298 -15.13 -5.47 -11.70
N ARG A 299 -15.53 -6.71 -11.40
CA ARG A 299 -16.38 -7.52 -12.29
C ARG A 299 -17.79 -6.94 -12.40
N ALA A 300 -18.35 -6.46 -11.29
CA ALA A 300 -19.66 -5.82 -11.28
C ALA A 300 -19.68 -4.55 -12.16
N LEU A 301 -18.59 -3.79 -12.16
CA LEU A 301 -18.37 -2.64 -13.05
C LEU A 301 -17.99 -3.03 -14.49
N LYS A 302 -17.82 -4.32 -14.80
CA LYS A 302 -17.38 -4.85 -16.10
C LYS A 302 -16.01 -4.31 -16.55
N PHE A 303 -15.13 -3.98 -15.60
CA PHE A 303 -13.74 -3.63 -15.89
C PHE A 303 -12.83 -4.86 -16.04
N PHE A 304 -13.28 -6.02 -15.56
CA PHE A 304 -12.58 -7.29 -15.69
C PHE A 304 -13.55 -8.47 -15.84
#